data_AF-A0A843AFC3-F1
#
_entry.id   AF-A0A843AFC3-F1
#
_cell.length_a   1.000
_cell.length_b   1.000
_cell.length_c   1.000
_cell.angle_alpha   90.00
_cell.angle_beta   90.00
_cell.angle_gamma   90.00
#
_symmetry.space_group_name_H-M   'P 1'
#
loop_
_entity.id
_entity.type
_entity.pdbx_description
1 polymer ?
#
loop_
_entity_poly.entity_id
_entity_poly.type
_entity_poly.pdbx_seq_one_letter_code
_entity_poly.pdbx_strand_id
1 'polypeptide(L)'
;MSFCLETYLQQSDDYEVLLSRAGFKECAEIIKNKSNEVLYINPGDKVLGARIIGIPPIPVGINKDKGTIIISYTKPCHGTAAIELPVNDEEIENIRKIAIEK
;
A
#
# COMPACT_ATOMS: atom_id res chain seq x y z
N MET A 1 15.63 -2.04 11.58
CA MET A 1 16.04 -2.47 10.23
C MET A 1 15.12 -1.77 9.26
N SER A 2 15.63 -1.09 8.23
CA SER A 2 14.77 -0.42 7.25
C SER A 2 14.08 -1.47 6.38
N PHE A 3 12.82 -1.76 6.66
CA PHE A 3 11.99 -2.57 5.76
C PHE A 3 11.87 -1.79 4.45
N CYS A 4 12.50 -2.29 3.39
CA CYS A 4 12.53 -1.64 2.10
C CYS A 4 11.64 -2.44 1.16
N LEU A 5 10.45 -1.92 0.86
CA LEU A 5 9.47 -2.54 -0.02
C LEU A 5 10.07 -3.04 -1.34
N GLU A 6 10.99 -2.27 -1.92
CA GLU A 6 11.64 -2.60 -3.19
C GLU A 6 12.50 -3.87 -3.07
N THR A 7 13.23 -4.03 -1.97
CA THR A 7 14.01 -5.24 -1.67
C THR A 7 13.09 -6.41 -1.33
N TYR A 8 11.98 -6.15 -0.62
CA TYR A 8 11.00 -7.18 -0.29
C TYR A 8 10.32 -7.73 -1.56
N LEU A 9 9.86 -6.86 -2.46
CA LEU A 9 9.31 -7.24 -3.78
C LEU A 9 10.29 -8.02 -4.67
N GLN A 10 11.60 -7.84 -4.46
CA GLN A 10 12.65 -8.51 -5.23
C GLN A 10 13.13 -9.81 -4.58
N GLN A 11 12.92 -10.00 -3.27
CA GLN A 11 13.37 -11.18 -2.52
C GLN A 11 12.24 -12.10 -2.03
N SER A 12 10.99 -11.64 -2.03
CA SER A 12 9.85 -12.37 -1.50
C SER A 12 8.72 -12.42 -2.52
N ASP A 13 8.24 -13.62 -2.79
CA ASP A 13 7.05 -13.93 -3.63
C ASP A 13 5.73 -13.79 -2.85
N ASP A 14 5.79 -13.41 -1.58
CA ASP A 14 4.63 -13.35 -0.67
C ASP A 14 3.84 -12.04 -0.83
N TYR A 15 3.65 -11.57 -2.07
CA TYR A 15 2.81 -10.41 -2.37
C TYR A 15 1.80 -10.75 -3.46
N GLU A 16 0.55 -10.37 -3.23
CA GLU A 16 -0.51 -10.59 -4.21
C GLU A 16 -0.74 -9.30 -4.99
N VAL A 17 -0.58 -9.36 -6.32
CA VAL A 17 -0.92 -8.23 -7.19
C VAL A 17 -2.41 -8.28 -7.49
N LEU A 18 -3.19 -7.41 -6.84
CA LEU A 18 -4.64 -7.31 -7.02
C LEU A 18 -5.00 -6.69 -8.37
N LEU A 19 -4.23 -5.68 -8.76
CA LEU A 19 -4.45 -4.92 -9.98
C LEU A 19 -3.12 -4.43 -10.52
N SER A 20 -2.89 -4.57 -11.80
CA SER A 20 -1.68 -4.09 -12.46
C SER A 20 -2.06 -3.27 -13.69
N ARG A 21 -1.30 -2.21 -13.98
CA ARG A 21 -1.52 -1.30 -15.13
C ARG A 21 -2.87 -0.58 -15.12
N ALA A 22 -3.35 -0.20 -13.94
CA ALA A 22 -4.62 0.48 -13.80
C ALA A 22 -4.46 1.96 -13.45
N GLY A 23 -5.53 2.74 -13.66
CA GLY A 23 -5.58 4.14 -13.23
C GLY A 23 -5.64 4.25 -11.70
N PHE A 24 -5.21 5.41 -11.17
CA PHE A 24 -5.24 5.69 -9.72
C PHE A 24 -6.63 5.49 -9.10
N LYS A 25 -7.69 5.77 -9.87
CA LYS A 25 -9.08 5.64 -9.42
C LYS A 25 -9.49 4.17 -9.22
N GLU A 26 -9.11 3.29 -10.15
CA GLU A 26 -9.44 1.85 -10.04
C GLU A 26 -8.64 1.17 -8.93
N CYS A 27 -7.35 1.52 -8.78
CA CYS A 27 -6.58 1.07 -7.63
C CYS A 27 -7.23 1.51 -6.31
N ALA A 28 -7.68 2.76 -6.22
CA ALA A 28 -8.36 3.27 -5.04
C ALA A 28 -9.67 2.54 -4.73
N GLU A 29 -10.46 2.19 -5.74
CA GLU A 29 -11.70 1.41 -5.56
C GLU A 29 -11.43 -0.02 -5.11
N ILE A 30 -10.44 -0.70 -5.70
CA ILE A 30 -10.07 -2.06 -5.26
C ILE A 30 -9.56 -2.06 -3.82
N ILE A 31 -8.73 -1.10 -3.46
CA ILE A 31 -8.23 -0.98 -2.08
C ILE A 31 -9.41 -0.84 -1.12
N LYS A 32 -10.38 0.02 -1.42
CA LYS A 32 -11.58 0.19 -0.57
C LYS A 32 -12.47 -1.04 -0.48
N ASN A 33 -12.59 -1.80 -1.57
CA ASN A 33 -13.50 -2.95 -1.61
C ASN A 33 -12.91 -4.21 -0.97
N LYS A 34 -11.57 -4.40 -1.06
CA LYS A 34 -10.88 -5.56 -0.49
C LYS A 34 -10.30 -5.33 0.91
N SER A 35 -10.35 -4.11 1.44
CA SER A 35 -9.81 -3.80 2.77
C SER A 35 -10.89 -3.74 3.83
N ASN A 36 -10.51 -4.20 5.03
CA ASN A 36 -11.36 -4.15 6.22
C ASN A 36 -11.35 -2.75 6.84
N GLU A 37 -10.22 -2.04 6.75
CA GLU A 37 -10.03 -0.67 7.21
C GLU A 37 -9.29 0.13 6.13
N VAL A 38 -9.77 1.33 5.83
CA VAL A 38 -9.16 2.22 4.82
C VAL A 38 -8.61 3.44 5.53
N LEU A 39 -7.29 3.63 5.44
CA LEU A 39 -6.61 4.86 5.86
C LEU A 39 -6.25 5.70 4.64
N TYR A 40 -6.09 7.00 4.83
CA TYR A 40 -5.68 7.91 3.76
C TYR A 40 -4.33 8.53 4.10
N ILE A 41 -3.42 8.55 3.13
CA ILE A 41 -2.09 9.15 3.27
C ILE A 41 -1.86 10.24 2.23
N ASN A 42 -0.85 11.08 2.48
CA ASN A 42 -0.41 12.06 1.49
C ASN A 42 0.52 11.40 0.45
N PRO A 43 0.51 11.88 -0.80
CA PRO A 43 1.54 11.54 -1.76
C PRO A 43 2.91 11.97 -1.24
N GLY A 44 3.89 11.07 -1.38
CA GLY A 44 5.26 11.32 -0.93
C GLY A 44 5.58 10.80 0.47
N ASP A 45 4.58 10.31 1.22
CA ASP A 45 4.80 9.55 2.45
C ASP A 45 5.51 8.23 2.17
N LYS A 46 6.30 7.80 3.16
CA LYS A 46 7.00 6.52 3.12
C LYS A 46 6.16 5.49 3.84
N VAL A 47 5.64 4.53 3.09
CA VAL A 47 4.97 3.34 3.62
C VAL A 47 5.85 2.15 3.33
N LEU A 48 6.22 1.38 4.36
CA LEU A 48 7.10 0.20 4.25
C LEU A 48 8.43 0.49 3.50
N GLY A 49 8.95 1.71 3.63
CA GLY A 49 10.16 2.17 2.93
C GLY A 49 9.96 2.54 1.45
N ALA A 50 8.80 2.26 0.86
CA ALA A 50 8.42 2.76 -0.45
C ALA A 50 7.81 4.15 -0.36
N ARG A 51 8.19 5.02 -1.29
CA ARG A 51 7.55 6.33 -1.43
C ARG A 51 6.30 6.16 -2.27
N ILE A 52 5.13 6.36 -1.66
CA ILE A 52 3.88 6.20 -2.39
C ILE A 52 3.66 7.43 -3.26
N ILE A 53 3.55 7.18 -4.57
CA ILE A 53 3.30 8.19 -5.60
C ILE A 53 1.87 7.97 -6.10
N GLY A 54 1.04 9.00 -5.97
CA GLY A 54 -0.35 8.96 -6.40
C GLY A 54 -1.04 10.31 -6.27
N ILE A 55 -2.35 10.30 -6.55
CA ILE A 55 -3.20 11.49 -6.43
C ILE A 55 -3.75 11.53 -4.99
N PRO A 56 -3.53 12.61 -4.23
CA PRO A 56 -4.10 12.74 -2.89
C PRO A 56 -5.63 12.77 -2.93
N PRO A 57 -6.33 12.16 -1.95
CA PRO A 57 -5.82 11.30 -0.89
C PRO A 57 -5.63 9.85 -1.37
N ILE A 58 -4.51 9.23 -1.00
CA ILE A 58 -4.20 7.85 -1.43
C ILE A 58 -4.75 6.89 -0.38
N PRO A 59 -5.69 5.99 -0.75
CA PRO A 59 -6.20 5.00 0.20
C PRO A 59 -5.17 3.89 0.41
N VAL A 60 -4.97 3.51 1.66
CA VAL A 60 -4.21 2.35 2.11
C VAL A 60 -5.19 1.44 2.82
N GLY A 61 -5.31 0.22 2.31
CA GLY A 61 -6.17 -0.81 2.89
C GLY A 61 -5.41 -1.57 3.96
N ILE A 62 -6.05 -1.84 5.09
CA ILE A 62 -5.49 -2.62 6.19
C ILE A 62 -6.45 -3.75 6.53
N ASN A 63 -5.92 -4.97 6.52
CA ASN A 63 -6.62 -6.20 6.86
C ASN A 63 -6.05 -6.74 8.18
N LYS A 64 -6.58 -6.22 9.28
CA LYS A 64 -6.15 -6.54 10.65
C LYS A 64 -6.26 -8.03 10.99
N ASP A 65 -7.29 -8.70 10.47
CA ASP A 65 -7.51 -10.15 10.66
C ASP A 65 -6.43 -11.03 10.04
N LYS A 66 -5.81 -10.57 8.93
CA LYS A 66 -4.81 -11.33 8.19
C LYS A 66 -3.38 -10.79 8.38
N GLY A 67 -3.23 -9.63 9.02
CA GLY A 67 -1.95 -8.91 9.06
C GLY A 67 -1.48 -8.49 7.67
N THR A 68 -2.38 -8.21 6.74
CA THR A 68 -2.03 -7.76 5.38
C THR A 68 -2.40 -6.30 5.19
N ILE A 69 -1.63 -5.60 4.35
CA ILE A 69 -1.96 -4.26 3.87
C ILE A 69 -2.04 -4.25 2.36
N ILE A 70 -2.89 -3.38 1.84
CA ILE A 70 -3.09 -3.16 0.42
C ILE A 70 -2.65 -1.73 0.11
N ILE A 71 -1.64 -1.59 -0.74
CA ILE A 71 -1.10 -0.30 -1.16
C ILE A 71 -1.07 -0.17 -2.67
N SER A 72 -1.23 1.06 -3.15
CA SER A 72 -0.93 1.39 -4.54
C SER A 72 0.57 1.64 -4.70
N TYR A 73 1.25 0.81 -5.48
CA TYR A 73 2.66 1.00 -5.82
C TYR A 73 2.81 1.37 -7.30
N THR A 74 3.50 2.48 -7.57
CA THR A 74 3.73 2.97 -8.93
C THR A 74 5.15 2.67 -9.34
N LYS A 75 5.35 1.71 -10.25
CA LYS A 75 6.66 1.47 -10.87
C LYS A 75 6.81 2.31 -12.14
N PRO A 76 7.93 3.04 -12.33
CA PRO A 76 8.14 3.91 -13.49
C PRO A 76 8.05 3.17 -14.83
N CYS A 77 8.41 1.89 -14.86
CA CYS A 77 8.40 1.09 -16.09
C CYS A 77 7.06 0.38 -16.36
N HIS A 78 6.18 0.23 -15.36
CA HIS A 78 5.00 -0.66 -15.45
C HIS A 78 3.67 0.01 -15.06
N GLY A 79 3.71 1.26 -14.58
CA GLY A 79 2.53 2.01 -14.15
C GLY A 79 2.14 1.74 -12.69
N THR A 80 0.91 2.11 -12.35
CA THR A 80 0.35 1.92 -11.01
C THR A 80 -0.24 0.52 -10.86
N ALA A 81 0.10 -0.14 -9.75
CA ALA A 81 -0.45 -1.42 -9.35
C ALA A 81 -0.97 -1.34 -7.92
N ALA A 82 -2.01 -2.11 -7.60
CA ALA A 82 -2.45 -2.36 -6.23
C ALA A 82 -1.88 -3.71 -5.79
N ILE A 83 -1.13 -3.72 -4.70
CA ILE A 83 -0.49 -4.92 -4.15
C ILE A 83 -0.94 -5.13 -2.72
N GLU A 84 -1.21 -6.39 -2.37
CA GLU A 84 -1.45 -6.85 -1.01
C GLU A 84 -0.17 -7.51 -0.49
N LEU A 85 0.25 -7.12 0.72
CA LEU A 85 1.49 -7.52 1.35
C LEU A 85 1.23 -7.90 2.81
N PRO A 86 1.75 -9.02 3.31
CA PRO A 86 1.77 -9.31 4.73
C PRO A 86 2.78 -8.39 5.43
N VAL A 87 2.37 -7.79 6.54
CA VAL A 87 3.20 -6.90 7.35
C VAL A 87 3.00 -7.18 8.83
N ASN A 88 3.99 -6.83 9.63
CA ASN A 88 3.90 -6.94 11.09
C ASN A 88 3.00 -5.84 11.67
N ASP A 89 2.40 -6.12 12.83
CA ASP A 89 1.56 -5.17 13.57
C ASP A 89 2.25 -3.83 13.86
N GLU A 90 3.57 -3.83 14.07
CA GLU A 90 4.36 -2.61 14.31
C GLU A 90 4.33 -1.65 13.11
N GLU A 91 4.39 -2.18 11.88
CA GLU A 91 4.35 -1.37 10.67
C GLU A 91 2.93 -0.83 10.42
N ILE A 92 1.90 -1.63 10.73
CA ILE A 92 0.50 -1.20 10.67
C ILE A 92 0.28 0.01 11.59
N GLU A 93 0.82 -0.02 12.82
CA GLU A 93 0.72 1.11 13.74
C GLU A 93 1.49 2.33 13.26
N ASN A 94 2.65 2.14 12.61
CA ASN A 94 3.42 3.23 12.02
C ASN A 94 2.65 3.91 10.88
N ILE A 95 2.02 3.13 10.00
CA ILE A 95 1.15 3.64 8.93
C ILE A 95 -0.03 4.42 9.54
N ARG A 96 -0.61 3.93 10.63
CA ARG A 96 -1.71 4.61 11.33
C ARG A 96 -1.30 5.96 11.92
N LYS A 97 -0.05 6.13 12.36
CA LYS A 97 0.48 7.41 12.85
C LYS A 97 0.72 8.43 11.74
N ILE A 98 1.01 7.95 10.53
CA ILE A 98 1.26 8.78 9.34
C ILE A 98 -0.05 9.09 8.60
N ALA A 99 -1.07 8.24 8.77
CA ALA A 99 -2.39 8.42 8.17
C ALA A 99 -3.02 9.76 8.59
N ILE A 100 -3.65 10.40 7.62
CA ILE A 100 -4.41 11.62 7.82
C ILE A 100 -5.84 11.19 8.13
N GLU A 101 -6.36 11.59 9.30
CA GLU A 101 -7.80 11.63 9.52
C GLU A 101 -8.36 12.82 8.74
N LYS A 102 -9.22 12.56 7.75
CA LYS A 102 -10.01 13.57 7.07
C LYS A 102 -11.47 13.41 7.39
#